data_AF-D7AX73-F1
#
_entry.id   AF-D7AX73-F1
#
_cell.length_a   1.000
_cell.length_b   1.000
_cell.length_c   1.000
_cell.angle_alpha   90.00
_cell.angle_beta   90.00
_cell.angle_gamma   90.00
#
_symmetry.space_group_name_H-M   'P 1'
#
loop_
_entity.id
_entity.type
_entity.pdbx_description
1 polymer ?
#
loop_
_entity_poly.entity_id
_entity_poly.type
_entity_poly.pdbx_seq_one_letter_code
_entity_poly.pdbx_strand_id
1 'polypeptide(L)'
;MTGTDDLSYKVSVWKITTYKGSRGTTYRVRWKVGTEEFKEPFKNKAQADAFRSQLVQAQSRGEAFSADRGLPVSMLREEEHGRRQRSWYDFAVSYVDHKWPDISAKHRGNIAFALMMVTTALFTTNKGMPEPALMRAALRRYAFSKTYRGSDRPHEVEEALRWAANHSRPVSDLEDPKVVEAAVRAATRDLNGRKLVIGSQRRNHGIIKAALAHAVAEGFLTRNPVKELEATGSRSIHQVDRRCVVNPRQAARLLDAVREYGYEETERRQGMKSGPRLVAFFGAMYYAALRPEEAVNLRKHNLSLPAPENGRHGWGTIYVEEVTPDARPEFTDDGTSRDTRRGPKQREAGEVRPVPCDPALTALLWEHLEIFGTDPQGRLFTGVRGGPLATITYRRAWAWARQEALSEHEAASALARRPYDLRHTCVSTWLNAGVSETLVARWAGHSVGVLKTIYAKCLVGEEERAKQQIEEAHRRY
;
A
#
# COMPACT_ATOMS: atom_id res chain seq x y z
N MET A 1 -31.42 -18.46 0.80
CA MET A 1 -32.74 -18.92 0.35
C MET A 1 -32.57 -20.31 -0.22
N THR A 2 -32.70 -21.34 0.62
CA THR A 2 -32.88 -22.72 0.16
C THR A 2 -34.32 -22.85 -0.32
N GLY A 3 -34.51 -23.19 -1.59
CA GLY A 3 -35.84 -23.46 -2.14
C GLY A 3 -36.47 -24.66 -1.43
N THR A 4 -37.79 -24.64 -1.28
CA THR A 4 -38.59 -25.69 -0.64
C THR A 4 -38.45 -27.08 -1.28
N ASP A 5 -37.83 -27.19 -2.45
CA ASP A 5 -37.63 -28.45 -3.19
C ASP A 5 -36.44 -29.31 -2.70
N ASP A 6 -35.62 -28.81 -1.76
CA ASP A 6 -34.40 -29.48 -1.31
C ASP A 6 -34.49 -29.99 0.13
N LEU A 7 -35.70 -30.21 0.64
CA LEU A 7 -35.95 -30.67 2.01
C LEU A 7 -36.54 -32.10 2.02
N SER A 8 -36.05 -32.94 2.93
CA SER A 8 -36.50 -34.32 3.10
C SER A 8 -36.74 -34.66 4.57
N TYR A 9 -37.81 -35.40 4.81
CA TYR A 9 -38.15 -35.99 6.12
C TYR A 9 -37.69 -37.45 6.23
N LYS A 10 -37.22 -38.06 5.12
CA LYS A 10 -36.71 -39.43 5.10
C LYS A 10 -35.26 -39.44 5.58
N VAL A 11 -35.08 -39.57 6.89
CA VAL A 11 -33.76 -39.53 7.53
C VAL A 11 -33.44 -40.87 8.19
N SER A 12 -32.19 -41.32 8.11
CA SER A 12 -31.70 -42.50 8.82
C SER A 12 -30.35 -42.19 9.46
N VAL A 13 -30.31 -42.09 10.79
CA VAL A 13 -29.08 -41.82 11.56
C VAL A 13 -28.50 -43.13 12.10
N TRP A 14 -27.29 -43.50 11.66
CA TRP A 14 -26.68 -44.77 12.06
C TRP A 14 -25.90 -44.67 13.37
N LYS A 15 -25.46 -45.83 13.88
CA LYS A 15 -24.55 -45.90 15.04
C LYS A 15 -23.18 -45.32 14.68
N ILE A 16 -22.51 -44.71 15.67
CA ILE A 16 -21.15 -44.21 15.51
C ILE A 16 -20.24 -45.38 15.15
N THR A 17 -19.41 -45.14 14.13
CA THR A 17 -18.38 -46.10 13.72
C THR A 17 -17.02 -45.63 14.20
N THR A 18 -16.24 -46.54 14.79
CA THR A 18 -14.89 -46.25 15.28
C THR A 18 -13.87 -46.77 14.28
N TYR A 19 -13.02 -45.88 13.77
CA TYR A 19 -11.89 -46.23 12.93
C TYR A 19 -10.59 -46.04 13.74
N LYS A 20 -9.80 -47.11 13.87
CA LYS A 20 -8.47 -47.05 14.49
C LYS A 20 -7.42 -47.07 13.38
N GLY A 21 -6.79 -45.92 13.14
CA GLY A 21 -5.74 -45.76 12.13
C GLY A 21 -4.37 -45.47 12.76
N SER A 22 -3.32 -45.46 11.94
CA SER A 22 -1.94 -45.20 12.37
C SER A 22 -1.72 -43.79 12.95
N ARG A 23 -2.59 -42.83 12.62
CA ARG A 23 -2.53 -41.43 13.10
C ARG A 23 -3.49 -41.14 14.26
N GLY A 24 -4.17 -42.16 14.81
CA GLY A 24 -5.10 -42.04 15.92
C GLY A 24 -6.48 -42.67 15.66
N THR A 25 -7.35 -42.59 16.67
CA THR A 25 -8.74 -43.08 16.59
C THR A 25 -9.66 -41.97 16.09
N THR A 26 -10.55 -42.29 15.15
CA THR A 26 -11.58 -41.38 14.62
C THR A 26 -12.96 -41.99 14.82
N TYR A 27 -13.89 -41.21 15.34
CA TYR A 27 -15.29 -41.57 15.52
C TYR A 27 -16.12 -40.90 14.43
N ARG A 28 -16.84 -41.68 13.62
CA ARG A 28 -17.61 -41.15 12.49
C ARG A 28 -19.10 -41.32 12.74
N VAL A 29 -19.81 -40.20 12.67
CA VAL A 29 -21.28 -40.17 12.60
C VAL A 29 -21.65 -40.27 11.13
N ARG A 30 -22.57 -41.17 10.79
CA ARG A 30 -23.09 -41.32 9.43
C ARG A 30 -24.61 -41.22 9.47
N TRP A 31 -25.19 -40.60 8.46
CA TRP A 31 -26.64 -40.54 8.31
C TRP A 31 -27.01 -40.37 6.84
N LYS A 32 -28.27 -40.63 6.51
CA LYS A 32 -28.82 -40.52 5.17
C LYS A 32 -30.01 -39.57 5.17
N VAL A 33 -30.11 -38.71 4.17
CA VAL A 33 -31.25 -37.82 3.93
C VAL A 33 -31.76 -38.08 2.52
N GLY A 34 -32.96 -38.65 2.39
CA GLY A 34 -33.47 -39.12 1.10
C GLY A 34 -32.58 -40.22 0.51
N THR A 35 -31.88 -39.93 -0.59
CA THR A 35 -30.93 -40.84 -1.26
C THR A 35 -29.47 -40.59 -0.89
N GLU A 36 -29.15 -39.41 -0.36
CA GLU A 36 -27.77 -38.96 -0.14
C GLU A 36 -27.25 -39.38 1.24
N GLU A 37 -26.02 -39.91 1.27
CA GLU A 37 -25.33 -40.29 2.51
C GLU A 37 -24.29 -39.26 2.94
N PHE A 38 -24.33 -38.90 4.21
CA PHE A 38 -23.45 -37.93 4.85
C PHE A 38 -22.61 -38.60 5.94
N LYS A 39 -21.42 -38.05 6.17
CA LYS A 39 -20.49 -38.52 7.21
C LYS A 39 -19.70 -37.37 7.81
N GLU A 40 -19.61 -37.34 9.14
CA GLU A 40 -18.84 -36.34 9.89
C GLU A 40 -17.84 -37.03 10.83
N PRO A 41 -16.52 -36.77 10.69
CA PRO A 41 -15.48 -37.35 11.55
C PRO A 41 -15.15 -36.50 12.79
N PHE A 42 -14.99 -37.16 13.93
CA PHE A 42 -14.60 -36.54 15.21
C PHE A 42 -13.39 -37.24 15.84
N LYS A 43 -12.56 -36.48 16.56
CA LYS A 43 -11.44 -37.04 17.35
C LYS A 43 -11.89 -37.59 18.71
N ASN A 44 -12.97 -37.05 19.27
CA ASN A 44 -13.52 -37.44 20.57
C ASN A 44 -14.88 -38.12 20.40
N LYS A 45 -15.06 -39.28 21.05
CA LYS A 45 -16.32 -40.04 21.04
C LYS A 45 -17.49 -39.23 21.60
N ALA A 46 -17.27 -38.45 22.66
CA ALA A 46 -18.31 -37.64 23.29
C ALA A 46 -18.85 -36.55 22.35
N GLN A 47 -17.99 -35.94 21.52
CA GLN A 47 -18.41 -34.97 20.50
C GLN A 47 -19.23 -35.64 19.39
N ALA A 48 -18.82 -36.83 18.95
CA ALA A 48 -19.58 -37.61 17.99
C ALA A 48 -20.95 -38.05 18.55
N ASP A 49 -21.02 -38.47 19.82
CA ASP A 49 -22.28 -38.82 20.51
C ASP A 49 -23.19 -37.60 20.66
N ALA A 50 -22.65 -36.44 21.02
CA ALA A 50 -23.41 -35.19 21.11
C ALA A 50 -24.01 -34.79 19.75
N PHE A 51 -23.19 -34.74 18.69
CA PHE A 51 -23.65 -34.41 17.34
C PHE A 51 -24.70 -35.40 16.82
N ARG A 52 -24.44 -36.71 16.97
CA ARG A 52 -25.42 -37.75 16.62
C ARG A 52 -26.73 -37.56 17.37
N SER A 53 -26.67 -37.24 18.67
CA SER A 53 -27.86 -37.05 19.49
C SER A 53 -28.69 -35.86 18.99
N GLN A 54 -28.06 -34.77 18.56
CA GLN A 54 -28.78 -33.65 17.98
C GLN A 54 -29.50 -34.03 16.66
N LEU A 55 -28.85 -34.81 15.78
CA LEU A 55 -29.49 -35.33 14.56
C LEU A 55 -30.70 -36.23 14.87
N VAL A 56 -30.55 -37.15 15.84
CA VAL A 56 -31.64 -38.04 16.27
C VAL A 56 -32.80 -37.25 16.87
N GLN A 57 -32.51 -36.23 17.69
CA GLN A 57 -33.53 -35.37 18.28
C GLN A 57 -34.28 -34.55 17.23
N ALA A 58 -33.56 -34.00 16.24
CA ALA A 58 -34.19 -33.30 15.12
C ALA A 58 -35.11 -34.22 14.32
N GLN A 59 -34.64 -35.43 14.02
CA GLN A 59 -35.45 -36.46 13.37
C GLN A 59 -36.70 -36.80 14.20
N SER A 60 -36.56 -37.02 15.52
CA SER A 60 -37.70 -37.39 16.37
C SER A 60 -38.74 -36.28 16.52
N ARG A 61 -38.34 -35.02 16.34
CA ARG A 61 -39.25 -33.86 16.32
C ARG A 61 -39.96 -33.66 14.98
N GLY A 62 -39.74 -34.53 13.99
CA GLY A 62 -40.32 -34.39 12.65
C GLY A 62 -39.74 -33.20 11.88
N GLU A 63 -38.50 -32.80 12.20
CA GLU A 63 -37.83 -31.69 11.54
C GLU A 63 -37.36 -32.07 10.14
N ALA A 64 -37.47 -31.15 9.18
CA ALA A 64 -36.94 -31.35 7.83
C ALA A 64 -35.41 -31.24 7.81
N PHE A 65 -34.78 -32.02 6.94
CA PHE A 65 -33.33 -31.97 6.69
C PHE A 65 -33.10 -31.52 5.25
N SER A 66 -32.03 -30.77 4.97
CA SER A 66 -31.73 -30.45 3.58
C SER A 66 -31.04 -31.62 2.88
N ALA A 67 -31.47 -31.91 1.66
CA ALA A 67 -30.97 -33.03 0.87
C ALA A 67 -29.56 -32.78 0.33
N ASP A 68 -29.15 -31.52 0.17
CA ASP A 68 -27.81 -31.11 -0.28
C ASP A 68 -26.75 -31.11 0.83
N ARG A 69 -27.10 -30.65 2.04
CA ARG A 69 -26.17 -30.47 3.18
C ARG A 69 -26.29 -31.59 4.21
N GLY A 70 -27.41 -32.29 4.21
CA GLY A 70 -27.70 -33.37 5.15
C GLY A 70 -28.03 -32.90 6.56
N LEU A 71 -28.09 -31.60 6.86
CA LEU A 71 -28.33 -31.12 8.23
C LEU A 71 -29.81 -30.75 8.46
N PRO A 72 -30.30 -30.87 9.71
CA PRO A 72 -31.60 -30.34 10.10
C PRO A 72 -31.72 -28.84 9.83
N VAL A 73 -32.92 -28.37 9.50
CA VAL A 73 -33.20 -26.94 9.26
C VAL A 73 -32.82 -26.05 10.47
N SER A 74 -32.97 -26.52 11.70
CA SER A 74 -32.57 -25.82 12.93
C SER A 74 -31.06 -25.63 13.01
N MET A 75 -30.27 -26.67 12.73
CA MET A 75 -28.81 -26.56 12.68
C MET A 75 -28.35 -25.62 11.57
N LEU A 76 -28.96 -25.71 10.38
CA LEU A 76 -28.67 -24.80 9.27
C LEU A 76 -29.02 -23.35 9.64
N ARG A 77 -30.11 -23.13 10.38
CA ARG A 77 -30.47 -21.81 10.94
C ARG A 77 -29.48 -21.35 11.99
N GLU A 78 -29.00 -22.23 12.88
CA GLU A 78 -27.98 -21.90 13.87
C GLU A 78 -26.65 -21.53 13.21
N GLU A 79 -26.22 -22.27 12.19
CA GLU A 79 -25.05 -21.96 11.37
C GLU A 79 -25.21 -20.61 10.65
N GLU A 80 -26.37 -20.37 10.04
CA GLU A 80 -26.68 -19.10 9.38
C GLU A 80 -26.73 -17.94 10.39
N HIS A 81 -27.30 -18.17 11.58
CA HIS A 81 -27.34 -17.20 12.65
C HIS A 81 -25.94 -16.87 13.15
N GLY A 82 -25.10 -17.87 13.42
CA GLY A 82 -23.70 -17.68 13.81
C GLY A 82 -22.89 -16.93 12.74
N ARG A 83 -23.12 -17.23 11.46
CA ARG A 83 -22.50 -16.50 10.34
C ARG A 83 -22.94 -15.04 10.31
N ARG A 84 -24.24 -14.77 10.50
CA ARG A 84 -24.79 -13.40 10.60
C ARG A 84 -24.26 -12.63 11.82
N GLN A 85 -23.99 -13.32 12.92
CA GLN A 85 -23.47 -12.71 14.15
C GLN A 85 -21.97 -12.38 14.10
N ARG A 86 -21.26 -12.72 13.02
CA ARG A 86 -19.83 -12.39 12.93
C ARG A 86 -19.63 -10.88 13.02
N SER A 87 -18.85 -10.45 14.02
CA SER A 87 -18.56 -9.03 14.25
C SER A 87 -17.79 -8.44 13.05
N TRP A 88 -18.03 -7.16 12.78
CA TRP A 88 -17.24 -6.40 11.80
C TRP A 88 -15.75 -6.45 12.13
N TYR A 89 -15.38 -6.38 13.41
CA TYR A 89 -13.99 -6.44 13.84
C TYR A 89 -13.31 -7.73 13.39
N ASP A 90 -13.91 -8.89 13.69
CA ASP A 90 -13.33 -10.20 13.34
C ASP A 90 -13.29 -10.42 11.83
N PHE A 91 -14.30 -9.92 11.11
CA PHE A 91 -14.29 -9.90 9.66
C PHE A 91 -13.15 -9.03 9.11
N ALA A 92 -12.97 -7.81 9.61
CA ALA A 92 -11.95 -6.89 9.15
C ALA A 92 -10.53 -7.43 9.39
N VAL A 93 -10.29 -8.08 10.55
CA VAL A 93 -9.02 -8.78 10.82
C VAL A 93 -8.77 -9.89 9.81
N SER A 94 -9.78 -10.74 9.56
CA SER A 94 -9.70 -11.83 8.58
C SER A 94 -9.48 -11.33 7.15
N TYR A 95 -10.12 -10.23 6.76
CA TYR A 95 -9.93 -9.60 5.46
C TYR A 95 -8.50 -9.06 5.28
N VAL A 96 -7.92 -8.47 6.33
CA VAL A 96 -6.51 -8.07 6.34
C VAL A 96 -5.61 -9.29 6.13
N ASP A 97 -5.85 -10.39 6.83
CA ASP A 97 -5.09 -11.63 6.67
C ASP A 97 -5.18 -12.21 5.26
N HIS A 98 -6.36 -12.19 4.66
CA HIS A 98 -6.59 -12.63 3.28
C HIS A 98 -5.80 -11.77 2.28
N LYS A 99 -5.77 -10.45 2.46
CA LYS A 99 -5.08 -9.55 1.53
C LYS A 99 -3.57 -9.49 1.75
N TRP A 100 -3.09 -9.71 2.97
CA TRP A 100 -1.70 -9.51 3.38
C TRP A 100 -0.65 -10.12 2.43
N PRO A 101 -0.79 -11.39 1.97
CA PRO A 101 0.22 -12.07 1.19
C PRO A 101 0.34 -11.59 -0.25
N ASP A 102 -0.53 -10.69 -0.72
CA ASP A 102 -0.62 -10.29 -2.14
C ASP A 102 -0.35 -8.81 -2.40
N ILE A 103 -0.27 -7.99 -1.34
CA ILE A 103 -0.24 -6.53 -1.45
C ILE A 103 1.00 -5.93 -0.79
N SER A 104 1.44 -4.77 -1.30
CA SER A 104 2.57 -4.02 -0.73
C SER A 104 2.27 -3.46 0.66
N ALA A 105 3.29 -3.25 1.48
CA ALA A 105 3.20 -2.64 2.81
C ALA A 105 2.50 -1.28 2.78
N LYS A 106 2.74 -0.49 1.72
CA LYS A 106 2.00 0.78 1.52
C LYS A 106 0.51 0.54 1.34
N HIS A 107 0.11 -0.49 0.59
CA HIS A 107 -1.29 -0.84 0.42
C HIS A 107 -1.90 -1.43 1.70
N ARG A 108 -1.17 -2.27 2.45
CA ARG A 108 -1.57 -2.76 3.79
C ARG A 108 -1.88 -1.59 4.72
N GLY A 109 -1.00 -0.59 4.78
CA GLY A 109 -1.23 0.61 5.59
C GLY A 109 -2.44 1.46 5.15
N ASN A 110 -2.79 1.45 3.85
CA ASN A 110 -4.02 2.08 3.36
C ASN A 110 -5.26 1.29 3.76
N ILE A 111 -5.23 -0.04 3.67
CA ILE A 111 -6.31 -0.91 4.14
C ILE A 111 -6.53 -0.71 5.64
N ALA A 112 -5.46 -0.79 6.44
CA ALA A 112 -5.53 -0.58 7.88
C ALA A 112 -6.12 0.79 8.24
N PHE A 113 -5.76 1.86 7.52
CA PHE A 113 -6.36 3.18 7.72
C PHE A 113 -7.87 3.18 7.42
N ALA A 114 -8.28 2.65 6.27
CA ALA A 114 -9.69 2.64 5.87
C ALA A 114 -10.54 1.79 6.84
N LEU A 115 -10.07 0.59 7.20
CA LEU A 115 -10.76 -0.30 8.14
C LEU A 115 -10.81 0.29 9.55
N MET A 116 -9.76 0.98 10.01
CA MET A 116 -9.79 1.72 11.28
C MET A 116 -10.93 2.74 11.29
N MET A 117 -11.04 3.60 10.26
CA MET A 117 -12.11 4.60 10.18
C MET A 117 -13.50 3.95 10.15
N VAL A 118 -13.67 2.87 9.36
CA VAL A 118 -14.95 2.14 9.32
C VAL A 118 -15.28 1.52 10.67
N THR A 119 -14.33 0.85 11.31
CA THR A 119 -14.54 0.17 12.60
C THR A 119 -14.98 1.16 13.66
N THR A 120 -14.37 2.36 13.71
CA THR A 120 -14.80 3.40 14.67
C THR A 120 -16.22 3.90 14.44
N ALA A 121 -16.76 3.79 13.22
CA ALA A 121 -18.14 4.15 12.90
C ALA A 121 -19.13 2.98 13.12
N LEU A 122 -18.62 1.77 13.30
CA LEU A 122 -19.41 0.55 13.50
C LEU A 122 -19.40 0.07 14.96
N PHE A 123 -18.92 0.88 15.89
CA PHE A 123 -19.10 0.59 17.31
C PHE A 123 -20.58 0.73 17.71
N THR A 124 -21.03 -0.18 18.57
CA THR A 124 -22.41 -0.21 19.09
C THR A 124 -22.61 0.78 20.23
N THR A 125 -21.54 1.20 20.89
CA THR A 125 -21.55 2.16 22.01
C THR A 125 -20.22 2.88 22.10
N ASN A 126 -20.19 4.02 22.80
CA ASN A 126 -18.97 4.70 23.23
C ASN A 126 -18.68 4.53 24.74
N LYS A 127 -19.60 3.88 25.48
CA LYS A 127 -19.46 3.69 26.92
C LYS A 127 -18.30 2.75 27.22
N GLY A 128 -17.38 3.21 28.08
CA GLY A 128 -16.17 2.45 28.42
C GLY A 128 -15.16 2.32 27.28
N MET A 129 -15.35 3.05 26.16
CA MET A 129 -14.37 3.09 25.09
C MET A 129 -13.09 3.78 25.61
N PRO A 130 -11.91 3.19 25.39
CA PRO A 130 -10.64 3.87 25.62
C PRO A 130 -10.53 5.19 24.85
N GLU A 131 -9.51 5.98 25.18
CA GLU A 131 -9.26 7.26 24.53
C GLU A 131 -9.24 7.10 22.99
N PRO A 132 -9.94 7.98 22.22
CA PRO A 132 -10.10 7.80 20.79
C PRO A 132 -8.79 7.67 19.97
N ALA A 133 -7.72 8.38 20.34
CA ALA A 133 -6.42 8.25 19.68
C ALA A 133 -5.75 6.89 20.00
N LEU A 134 -5.82 6.41 21.24
CA LEU A 134 -5.38 5.06 21.62
C LEU A 134 -6.17 4.00 20.84
N MET A 135 -7.50 4.09 20.78
CA MET A 135 -8.34 3.15 20.03
C MET A 135 -7.96 3.10 18.54
N ARG A 136 -7.80 4.27 17.90
CA ARG A 136 -7.36 4.35 16.51
C ARG A 136 -5.96 3.77 16.30
N ALA A 137 -5.04 4.02 17.22
CA ALA A 137 -3.68 3.47 17.16
C ALA A 137 -3.68 1.94 17.34
N ALA A 138 -4.45 1.43 18.30
CA ALA A 138 -4.63 0.00 18.54
C ALA A 138 -5.17 -0.70 17.29
N LEU A 139 -6.25 -0.19 16.70
CA LEU A 139 -6.83 -0.75 15.48
C LEU A 139 -5.85 -0.73 14.31
N ARG A 140 -5.27 0.44 14.00
CA ARG A 140 -4.46 0.62 12.79
C ARG A 140 -3.10 -0.08 12.87
N ARG A 141 -2.43 0.01 14.02
CA ARG A 141 -1.04 -0.47 14.17
C ARG A 141 -0.97 -1.91 14.63
N TYR A 142 -1.99 -2.41 15.34
CA TYR A 142 -2.01 -3.77 15.87
C TYR A 142 -3.11 -4.60 15.21
N ALA A 143 -4.40 -4.31 15.41
CA ALA A 143 -5.47 -5.17 14.91
C ALA A 143 -5.45 -5.37 13.38
N PHE A 144 -5.10 -4.35 12.60
CA PHE A 144 -5.01 -4.41 11.14
C PHE A 144 -3.57 -4.51 10.62
N SER A 145 -2.67 -5.04 11.44
CA SER A 145 -1.31 -5.42 11.09
C SER A 145 -1.08 -6.91 11.42
N LYS A 146 -0.84 -7.75 10.41
CA LYS A 146 -0.51 -9.16 10.67
C LYS A 146 0.77 -9.30 11.49
N THR A 147 1.77 -8.49 11.18
CA THR A 147 3.08 -8.46 11.83
C THR A 147 2.97 -8.12 13.31
N TYR A 148 2.29 -7.02 13.65
CA TYR A 148 2.18 -6.56 15.04
C TYR A 148 1.09 -7.29 15.83
N ARG A 149 0.16 -8.01 15.18
CA ARG A 149 -0.68 -9.00 15.89
C ARG A 149 0.17 -10.11 16.50
N GLY A 150 1.25 -10.52 15.82
CA GLY A 150 2.17 -11.56 16.30
C GLY A 150 3.24 -11.09 17.27
N SER A 151 3.32 -9.80 17.58
CA SER A 151 4.31 -9.24 18.52
C SER A 151 3.70 -8.98 19.90
N ASP A 152 4.56 -8.76 20.89
CA ASP A 152 4.16 -8.20 22.17
C ASP A 152 3.50 -6.83 21.95
N ARG A 153 2.50 -6.53 22.78
CA ARG A 153 1.78 -5.26 22.74
C ARG A 153 1.50 -4.73 24.15
N PRO A 154 1.47 -3.39 24.33
CA PRO A 154 1.14 -2.80 25.62
C PRO A 154 -0.23 -3.25 26.13
N HIS A 155 -0.40 -3.36 27.45
CA HIS A 155 -1.65 -3.77 28.08
C HIS A 155 -2.85 -2.93 27.65
N GLU A 156 -2.68 -1.60 27.61
CA GLU A 156 -3.70 -0.64 27.17
C GLU A 156 -4.19 -0.89 25.72
N VAL A 157 -3.32 -1.40 24.85
CA VAL A 157 -3.65 -1.75 23.47
C VAL A 157 -4.49 -3.03 23.47
N GLU A 158 -4.11 -4.04 24.24
CA GLU A 158 -4.86 -5.29 24.35
C GLU A 158 -6.28 -5.06 24.90
N GLU A 159 -6.42 -4.22 25.93
CA GLU A 159 -7.73 -3.83 26.47
C GLU A 159 -8.58 -3.09 25.43
N ALA A 160 -7.98 -2.17 24.67
CA ALA A 160 -8.68 -1.47 23.61
C ALA A 160 -9.15 -2.41 22.49
N LEU A 161 -8.33 -3.37 22.09
CA LEU A 161 -8.72 -4.34 21.06
C LEU A 161 -9.80 -5.31 21.57
N ARG A 162 -9.72 -5.75 22.83
CA ARG A 162 -10.77 -6.56 23.45
C ARG A 162 -12.09 -5.80 23.51
N TRP A 163 -12.06 -4.53 23.90
CA TRP A 163 -13.25 -3.67 23.88
C TRP A 163 -13.80 -3.52 22.47
N ALA A 164 -12.95 -3.29 21.46
CA ALA A 164 -13.39 -3.13 20.07
C ALA A 164 -14.04 -4.40 19.51
N ALA A 165 -13.50 -5.58 19.82
CA ALA A 165 -14.07 -6.87 19.43
C ALA A 165 -15.48 -7.07 20.00
N ASN A 166 -15.69 -6.71 21.27
CA ASN A 166 -16.96 -6.89 21.98
C ASN A 166 -18.04 -5.85 21.62
N HIS A 167 -17.64 -4.69 21.10
CA HIS A 167 -18.55 -3.57 20.83
C HIS A 167 -18.63 -3.21 19.35
N SER A 168 -18.32 -4.13 18.44
CA SER A 168 -18.48 -3.94 17.00
C SER A 168 -19.79 -4.56 16.50
N ARG A 169 -20.49 -3.85 15.62
CA ARG A 169 -21.69 -4.36 14.94
C ARG A 169 -21.41 -5.66 14.18
N PRO A 170 -22.39 -6.56 14.02
CA PRO A 170 -22.27 -7.69 13.11
C PRO A 170 -22.14 -7.21 11.66
N VAL A 171 -21.47 -7.99 10.82
CA VAL A 171 -21.30 -7.64 9.39
C VAL A 171 -22.65 -7.49 8.69
N SER A 172 -23.67 -8.27 9.09
CA SER A 172 -25.02 -8.21 8.50
C SER A 172 -25.69 -6.85 8.66
N ASP A 173 -25.35 -6.05 9.68
CA ASP A 173 -25.90 -4.70 9.86
C ASP A 173 -25.56 -3.77 8.69
N LEU A 174 -24.51 -4.06 7.93
CA LEU A 174 -24.12 -3.30 6.75
C LEU A 174 -25.09 -3.48 5.57
N GLU A 175 -26.04 -4.42 5.63
CA GLU A 175 -27.15 -4.47 4.68
C GLU A 175 -28.08 -3.25 4.82
N ASP A 176 -28.12 -2.58 5.99
CA ASP A 176 -28.82 -1.31 6.17
C ASP A 176 -28.06 -0.17 5.45
N PRO A 177 -28.70 0.50 4.47
CA PRO A 177 -28.11 1.64 3.76
C PRO A 177 -27.55 2.73 4.68
N LYS A 178 -28.19 3.00 5.83
CA LYS A 178 -27.72 4.03 6.78
C LYS A 178 -26.39 3.65 7.42
N VAL A 179 -26.22 2.37 7.77
CA VAL A 179 -25.02 1.86 8.44
C VAL A 179 -23.84 1.85 7.46
N VAL A 180 -24.03 1.33 6.24
CA VAL A 180 -22.96 1.34 5.22
C VAL A 180 -22.60 2.76 4.79
N GLU A 181 -23.56 3.68 4.66
CA GLU A 181 -23.29 5.07 4.30
C GLU A 181 -22.49 5.79 5.40
N ALA A 182 -22.77 5.51 6.67
CA ALA A 182 -21.99 6.00 7.80
C ALA A 182 -20.55 5.46 7.79
N ALA A 183 -20.36 4.16 7.54
CA ALA A 183 -19.05 3.53 7.40
C ALA A 183 -18.22 4.15 6.25
N VAL A 184 -18.81 4.30 5.06
CA VAL A 184 -18.14 4.91 3.90
C VAL A 184 -17.83 6.38 4.17
N ARG A 185 -18.74 7.12 4.80
CA ARG A 185 -18.54 8.52 5.18
C ARG A 185 -17.35 8.67 6.14
N ALA A 186 -17.21 7.78 7.12
CA ALA A 186 -16.10 7.81 8.06
C ALA A 186 -14.74 7.62 7.36
N ALA A 187 -14.65 6.68 6.41
CA ALA A 187 -13.40 6.42 5.70
C ALA A 187 -13.03 7.47 4.64
N THR A 188 -13.95 8.35 4.24
CA THR A 188 -13.74 9.36 3.19
C THR A 188 -13.58 10.78 3.74
N ARG A 189 -13.59 10.94 5.07
CA ARG A 189 -13.42 12.21 5.79
C ARG A 189 -12.27 12.14 6.79
N ASP A 190 -11.77 13.31 7.18
CA ASP A 190 -10.83 13.43 8.29
C ASP A 190 -11.55 13.38 9.65
N LEU A 191 -10.79 13.41 10.74
CA LEU A 191 -11.32 13.36 12.11
C LEU A 191 -12.18 14.59 12.47
N ASN A 192 -12.09 15.67 11.69
CA ASN A 192 -12.89 16.89 11.84
C ASN A 192 -14.12 16.89 10.91
N GLY A 193 -14.35 15.78 10.19
CA GLY A 193 -15.48 15.63 9.27
C GLY A 193 -15.30 16.30 7.91
N ARG A 194 -14.12 16.84 7.56
CA ARG A 194 -13.87 17.41 6.22
C ARG A 194 -13.58 16.30 5.21
N LYS A 195 -14.01 16.46 3.95
CA LYS A 195 -13.73 15.48 2.89
C LYS A 195 -12.22 15.36 2.67
N LEU A 196 -11.72 14.13 2.56
CA LEU A 196 -10.32 13.88 2.17
C LEU A 196 -10.08 14.35 0.72
N VAL A 197 -8.83 14.44 0.30
CA VAL A 197 -8.51 14.66 -1.12
C VAL A 197 -9.11 13.55 -2.00
N ILE A 198 -9.55 13.88 -3.22
CA ILE A 198 -10.30 12.97 -4.12
C ILE A 198 -9.59 11.61 -4.28
N GLY A 199 -8.27 11.60 -4.48
CA GLY A 199 -7.50 10.36 -4.61
C GLY A 199 -7.55 9.47 -3.36
N SER A 200 -7.62 10.06 -2.16
CA SER A 200 -7.81 9.32 -0.91
C SER A 200 -9.25 8.84 -0.73
N GLN A 201 -10.25 9.65 -1.10
CA GLN A 201 -11.64 9.22 -1.09
C GLN A 201 -11.85 7.99 -1.98
N ARG A 202 -11.42 8.06 -3.26
CA ARG A 202 -11.54 6.95 -4.22
C ARG A 202 -10.83 5.69 -3.73
N ARG A 203 -9.61 5.83 -3.20
CA ARG A 203 -8.84 4.69 -2.68
C ARG A 203 -9.56 4.04 -1.50
N ASN A 204 -9.99 4.82 -0.52
CA ASN A 204 -10.64 4.28 0.68
C ASN A 204 -12.01 3.68 0.34
N HIS A 205 -12.79 4.33 -0.53
CA HIS A 205 -14.04 3.78 -1.06
C HIS A 205 -13.81 2.44 -1.78
N GLY A 206 -12.81 2.36 -2.65
CA GLY A 206 -12.43 1.10 -3.33
C GLY A 206 -12.03 -0.01 -2.38
N ILE A 207 -11.32 0.30 -1.29
CA ILE A 207 -10.96 -0.66 -0.23
C ILE A 207 -12.22 -1.20 0.45
N ILE A 208 -13.17 -0.33 0.82
CA ILE A 208 -14.42 -0.74 1.46
C ILE A 208 -15.27 -1.58 0.51
N LYS A 209 -15.40 -1.16 -0.76
CA LYS A 209 -16.11 -1.91 -1.79
C LYS A 209 -15.53 -3.31 -1.95
N ALA A 210 -14.19 -3.44 -1.96
CA ALA A 210 -13.51 -4.73 -2.04
C ALA A 210 -13.70 -5.58 -0.76
N ALA A 211 -13.68 -4.97 0.42
CA ALA A 211 -13.94 -5.66 1.68
C ALA A 211 -15.37 -6.23 1.71
N LEU A 212 -16.40 -5.43 1.38
CA LEU A 212 -17.78 -5.92 1.39
C LEU A 212 -18.06 -6.91 0.25
N ALA A 213 -17.35 -6.83 -0.87
CA ALA A 213 -17.40 -7.89 -1.88
C ALA A 213 -16.84 -9.22 -1.35
N HIS A 214 -15.77 -9.18 -0.55
CA HIS A 214 -15.25 -10.37 0.13
C HIS A 214 -16.23 -10.88 1.19
N ALA A 215 -16.91 -9.99 1.93
CA ALA A 215 -17.96 -10.40 2.86
C ALA A 215 -19.13 -11.13 2.16
N VAL A 216 -19.49 -10.73 0.93
CA VAL A 216 -20.48 -11.45 0.11
C VAL A 216 -19.94 -12.82 -0.31
N ALA A 217 -18.70 -12.90 -0.79
CA ALA A 217 -18.07 -14.18 -1.16
C ALA A 217 -17.99 -15.16 0.02
N GLU A 218 -17.76 -14.65 1.22
CA GLU A 218 -17.76 -15.39 2.48
C GLU A 218 -19.17 -15.58 3.06
N GLY A 219 -20.24 -15.20 2.35
CA GLY A 219 -21.64 -15.43 2.76
C GLY A 219 -22.10 -14.65 3.99
N PHE A 220 -21.40 -13.58 4.40
CA PHE A 220 -21.82 -12.68 5.49
C PHE A 220 -22.82 -11.62 5.04
N LEU A 221 -22.86 -11.32 3.73
CA LEU A 221 -23.76 -10.37 3.11
C LEU A 221 -24.42 -10.99 1.89
N THR A 222 -25.68 -10.63 1.63
CA THR A 222 -26.41 -11.11 0.44
C THR A 222 -25.91 -10.45 -0.85
N ARG A 223 -25.55 -9.16 -0.77
CA ARG A 223 -25.03 -8.36 -1.88
C ARG A 223 -24.12 -7.27 -1.35
N ASN A 224 -23.30 -6.68 -2.22
CA ASN A 224 -22.45 -5.56 -1.82
C ASN A 224 -23.29 -4.27 -1.73
N PRO A 225 -23.45 -3.66 -0.54
CA PRO A 225 -24.32 -2.51 -0.35
C PRO A 225 -23.64 -1.17 -0.69
N VAL A 226 -22.34 -1.16 -1.00
CA VAL A 226 -21.59 0.05 -1.34
C VAL A 226 -21.98 0.55 -2.73
N LYS A 227 -22.66 1.70 -2.76
CA LYS A 227 -22.97 2.44 -4.00
C LYS A 227 -21.71 3.06 -4.61
N GLU A 228 -21.80 3.44 -5.88
CA GLU A 228 -20.75 4.22 -6.54
C GLU A 228 -20.50 5.53 -5.80
N LEU A 229 -19.23 5.93 -5.73
CA LEU A 229 -18.87 7.22 -5.16
C LEU A 229 -19.42 8.31 -6.07
N GLU A 230 -20.21 9.25 -5.54
CA GLU A 230 -20.70 10.39 -6.31
C GLU A 230 -19.55 11.02 -7.10
N ALA A 231 -19.74 11.13 -8.42
CA ALA A 231 -18.75 11.66 -9.33
C ALA A 231 -18.46 13.12 -8.96
N THR A 232 -17.45 13.31 -8.11
CA THR A 232 -16.87 14.63 -7.88
C THR A 232 -16.22 15.01 -9.19
N GLY A 233 -16.78 16.03 -9.86
CA GLY A 233 -16.62 16.38 -11.28
C GLY A 233 -15.22 16.69 -11.81
N SER A 234 -14.13 16.29 -11.13
CA SER A 234 -12.82 16.23 -11.76
C SER A 234 -12.31 14.79 -11.79
N ARG A 235 -12.16 14.24 -13.00
CA ARG A 235 -11.09 13.28 -13.23
C ARG A 235 -9.81 14.06 -12.92
N SER A 236 -9.24 13.87 -11.73
CA SER A 236 -7.89 14.37 -11.44
C SER A 236 -6.92 13.61 -12.34
N ILE A 237 -6.77 14.04 -13.59
CA ILE A 237 -5.65 13.60 -14.41
C ILE A 237 -4.44 14.18 -13.70
N HIS A 238 -3.54 13.33 -13.20
CA HIS A 238 -2.33 13.74 -12.49
C HIS A 238 -1.33 14.29 -13.50
N GLN A 239 -1.65 15.46 -14.07
CA GLN A 239 -0.75 16.21 -14.93
C GLN A 239 0.23 17.00 -14.06
N VAL A 240 1.46 17.12 -14.55
CA VAL A 240 2.48 17.99 -13.94
C VAL A 240 2.03 19.43 -14.09
N ASP A 241 2.05 20.16 -12.97
CA ASP A 241 1.95 21.61 -12.97
C ASP A 241 3.29 22.18 -13.41
N ARG A 242 3.33 22.85 -14.57
CA ARG A 242 4.56 23.46 -15.11
C ARG A 242 5.23 24.38 -14.10
N ARG A 243 4.47 25.01 -13.19
CA ARG A 243 5.01 25.94 -12.18
C ARG A 243 5.90 25.25 -11.15
N CYS A 244 5.90 23.91 -11.08
CA CYS A 244 6.77 23.19 -10.14
C CYS A 244 8.17 22.91 -10.69
N VAL A 245 8.41 23.04 -12.01
CA VAL A 245 9.71 22.73 -12.63
C VAL A 245 10.68 23.91 -12.52
N VAL A 246 11.96 23.62 -12.33
CA VAL A 246 13.02 24.63 -12.17
C VAL A 246 13.85 24.79 -13.44
N ASN A 247 14.39 25.99 -13.66
CA ASN A 247 15.42 26.21 -14.68
C ASN A 247 16.82 25.81 -14.16
N PRO A 248 17.85 25.71 -15.02
CA PRO A 248 19.20 25.33 -14.59
C PRO A 248 19.82 26.22 -13.51
N ARG A 249 19.58 27.53 -13.54
CA ARG A 249 20.11 28.46 -12.52
C ARG A 249 19.46 28.24 -11.16
N GLN A 250 18.14 28.03 -11.14
CA GLN A 250 17.39 27.71 -9.93
C GLN A 250 17.81 26.35 -9.35
N ALA A 251 18.02 25.35 -10.22
CA ALA A 251 18.50 24.04 -9.79
C ALA A 251 19.89 24.11 -9.14
N ALA A 252 20.83 24.84 -9.75
CA ALA A 252 22.16 25.07 -9.20
C ALA A 252 22.07 25.72 -7.81
N ARG A 253 21.34 26.85 -7.67
CA ARG A 253 21.13 27.53 -6.38
C ARG A 253 20.55 26.61 -5.31
N LEU A 254 19.58 25.76 -5.66
CA LEU A 254 18.97 24.81 -4.73
C LEU A 254 19.98 23.75 -4.28
N LEU A 255 20.79 23.21 -5.19
CA LEU A 255 21.83 22.23 -4.85
C LEU A 255 22.96 22.85 -4.00
N ASP A 256 23.35 24.08 -4.30
CA ASP A 256 24.31 24.85 -3.51
C ASP A 256 23.78 25.11 -2.10
N ALA A 257 22.51 25.51 -1.96
CA ALA A 257 21.90 25.63 -0.65
C ALA A 257 21.85 24.28 0.07
N VAL A 258 21.49 23.18 -0.58
CA VAL A 258 21.55 21.85 0.06
C VAL A 258 22.94 21.56 0.63
N ARG A 259 24.02 21.93 -0.07
CA ARG A 259 25.40 21.75 0.40
C ARG A 259 25.64 22.43 1.76
N GLU A 260 25.00 23.56 2.01
CA GLU A 260 25.16 24.32 3.25
C GLU A 260 24.30 23.81 4.42
N TYR A 261 23.35 22.91 4.17
CA TYR A 261 22.43 22.43 5.20
C TYR A 261 23.13 21.69 6.35
N GLY A 262 23.00 22.21 7.56
CA GLY A 262 23.37 21.55 8.83
C GLY A 262 22.13 21.36 9.70
N TYR A 263 21.83 20.13 10.11
CA TYR A 263 20.85 19.93 11.19
C TYR A 263 21.55 20.20 12.52
N GLU A 264 21.15 21.26 13.21
CA GLU A 264 21.79 21.83 14.41
C GLU A 264 22.24 20.77 15.44
N GLU A 265 21.40 19.76 15.71
CA GLU A 265 21.73 18.70 16.65
C GLU A 265 22.80 17.72 16.13
N THR A 266 22.84 17.47 14.81
CA THR A 266 23.86 16.60 14.18
C THR A 266 25.18 17.35 14.07
N GLU A 267 25.13 18.61 13.69
CA GLU A 267 26.30 19.47 13.56
C GLU A 267 26.98 19.69 14.90
N ARG A 268 26.21 19.98 15.96
CA ARG A 268 26.76 20.09 17.33
C ARG A 268 27.34 18.78 17.88
N ARG A 269 26.72 17.63 17.59
CA ARG A 269 27.15 16.34 18.16
C ARG A 269 28.26 15.65 17.38
N GLN A 270 28.37 15.90 16.08
CA GLN A 270 29.28 15.15 15.20
C GLN A 270 30.23 16.04 14.39
N GLY A 271 30.10 17.38 14.48
CA GLY A 271 30.94 18.31 13.75
C GLY A 271 30.76 18.27 12.23
N MET A 272 29.66 17.69 11.74
CA MET A 272 29.42 17.45 10.32
C MET A 272 28.06 17.98 9.87
N LYS A 273 28.06 18.72 8.75
CA LYS A 273 26.84 19.10 8.03
C LYS A 273 26.24 17.87 7.35
N SER A 274 24.92 17.74 7.41
CA SER A 274 24.19 16.64 6.76
C SER A 274 23.91 16.89 5.28
N GLY A 275 23.93 18.16 4.86
CA GLY A 275 23.65 18.66 3.53
C GLY A 275 24.60 18.20 2.42
N PRO A 276 25.94 18.26 2.59
CA PRO A 276 26.90 17.88 1.55
C PRO A 276 26.67 16.49 0.95
N ARG A 277 26.32 15.50 1.79
CA ARG A 277 25.99 14.12 1.37
C ARG A 277 24.72 13.99 0.52
N LEU A 278 23.89 15.04 0.51
CA LEU A 278 22.60 15.06 -0.18
C LEU A 278 22.66 15.75 -1.55
N VAL A 279 23.75 16.44 -1.88
CA VAL A 279 23.87 17.18 -3.15
C VAL A 279 23.76 16.22 -4.34
N ALA A 280 24.58 15.18 -4.37
CA ALA A 280 24.52 14.15 -5.40
C ALA A 280 23.21 13.35 -5.38
N PHE A 281 22.58 13.19 -4.20
CA PHE A 281 21.28 12.55 -4.06
C PHE A 281 20.15 13.34 -4.77
N PHE A 282 20.08 14.66 -4.57
CA PHE A 282 19.13 15.49 -5.32
C PHE A 282 19.54 15.66 -6.79
N GLY A 283 20.86 15.73 -7.07
CA GLY A 283 21.41 15.72 -8.41
C GLY A 283 20.93 14.50 -9.22
N ALA A 284 20.90 13.31 -8.62
CA ALA A 284 20.39 12.09 -9.26
C ALA A 284 18.92 12.22 -9.70
N MET A 285 18.09 12.96 -8.95
CA MET A 285 16.70 13.24 -9.35
C MET A 285 16.63 14.28 -10.46
N TYR A 286 17.47 15.31 -10.40
CA TYR A 286 17.46 16.44 -11.33
C TYR A 286 18.05 16.10 -12.71
N TYR A 287 19.16 15.37 -12.74
CA TYR A 287 19.91 15.08 -13.97
C TYR A 287 19.56 13.72 -14.58
N ALA A 288 19.14 12.74 -13.78
CA ALA A 288 18.86 11.38 -14.24
C ALA A 288 17.42 10.94 -13.95
N ALA A 289 16.55 11.87 -13.58
CA ALA A 289 15.13 11.63 -13.30
C ALA A 289 14.87 10.55 -12.25
N LEU A 290 15.80 10.18 -11.36
CA LEU A 290 15.53 9.13 -10.37
C LEU A 290 14.38 9.52 -9.44
N ARG A 291 13.56 8.55 -9.05
CA ARG A 291 12.64 8.73 -7.91
C ARG A 291 13.47 8.84 -6.63
N PRO A 292 12.98 9.55 -5.60
CA PRO A 292 13.65 9.61 -4.30
C PRO A 292 13.99 8.21 -3.77
N GLU A 293 13.08 7.25 -3.88
CA GLU A 293 13.30 5.88 -3.41
C GLU A 293 14.39 5.15 -4.23
N GLU A 294 14.45 5.38 -5.55
CA GLU A 294 15.52 4.84 -6.41
C GLU A 294 16.87 5.44 -6.03
N ALA A 295 16.93 6.77 -5.85
CA ALA A 295 18.15 7.43 -5.42
C ALA A 295 18.61 6.92 -4.04
N VAL A 296 17.72 6.79 -3.04
CA VAL A 296 18.08 6.26 -1.70
C VAL A 296 18.71 4.86 -1.77
N ASN A 297 18.36 4.06 -2.77
CA ASN A 297 18.84 2.69 -2.90
C ASN A 297 20.01 2.52 -3.88
N LEU A 298 20.55 3.62 -4.44
CA LEU A 298 21.73 3.56 -5.29
C LEU A 298 22.95 3.03 -4.54
N ARG A 299 23.61 2.06 -5.19
CA ARG A 299 24.86 1.43 -4.75
C ARG A 299 25.96 1.63 -5.76
N LYS A 300 27.21 1.46 -5.33
CA LYS A 300 28.40 1.65 -6.18
C LYS A 300 28.32 0.81 -7.46
N HIS A 301 27.86 -0.43 -7.35
CA HIS A 301 27.74 -1.33 -8.50
C HIS A 301 26.66 -0.92 -9.51
N ASN A 302 25.74 -0.02 -9.12
CA ASN A 302 24.77 0.55 -10.06
C ASN A 302 25.38 1.60 -10.99
N LEU A 303 26.65 1.99 -10.76
CA LEU A 303 27.26 3.12 -11.45
C LEU A 303 28.34 2.64 -12.43
N SER A 304 28.18 3.02 -13.69
CA SER A 304 29.24 2.95 -14.71
C SER A 304 29.60 4.39 -15.09
N LEU A 305 30.57 4.95 -14.37
CA LEU A 305 31.01 6.34 -14.55
C LEU A 305 32.39 6.36 -15.25
N PRO A 306 32.56 7.15 -16.31
CA PRO A 306 33.90 7.38 -16.85
C PRO A 306 34.75 8.11 -15.81
N ALA A 307 36.05 7.80 -15.80
CA ALA A 307 37.01 8.59 -15.04
C ALA A 307 37.06 10.03 -15.58
N PRO A 308 37.37 11.04 -14.75
CA PRO A 308 37.58 12.39 -15.23
C PRO A 308 38.78 12.43 -16.19
N GLU A 309 38.60 13.01 -17.37
CA GLU A 309 39.65 13.24 -18.37
C GLU A 309 39.91 14.73 -18.47
N ASN A 310 41.15 15.17 -18.18
CA ASN A 310 41.54 16.59 -18.22
C ASN A 310 40.63 17.52 -17.39
N GLY A 311 40.17 17.05 -16.23
CA GLY A 311 39.26 17.79 -15.35
C GLY A 311 37.82 17.88 -15.86
N ARG A 312 37.45 17.13 -16.91
CA ARG A 312 36.09 17.04 -17.44
C ARG A 312 35.50 15.67 -17.18
N HIS A 313 34.22 15.64 -16.85
CA HIS A 313 33.46 14.40 -16.68
C HIS A 313 32.65 14.10 -17.94
N GLY A 314 32.58 12.81 -18.29
CA GLY A 314 31.80 12.32 -19.41
C GLY A 314 30.42 11.80 -19.02
N TRP A 315 29.66 11.35 -20.02
CA TRP A 315 28.40 10.64 -19.82
C TRP A 315 28.67 9.27 -19.18
N GLY A 316 27.99 9.00 -18.07
CA GLY A 316 27.97 7.67 -17.45
C GLY A 316 26.63 6.97 -17.67
N THR A 317 26.47 5.83 -17.02
CA THR A 317 25.18 5.11 -16.94
C THR A 317 24.88 4.73 -15.49
N ILE A 318 23.65 4.98 -15.07
CA ILE A 318 23.09 4.50 -13.80
C ILE A 318 22.16 3.33 -14.10
N TYR A 319 22.42 2.20 -13.48
CA TYR A 319 21.65 0.97 -13.58
C TYR A 319 20.64 0.90 -12.44
N VAL A 320 19.39 1.32 -12.69
CA VAL A 320 18.36 1.35 -11.65
C VAL A 320 17.69 -0.01 -11.54
N GLU A 321 17.90 -0.64 -10.39
CA GLU A 321 17.30 -1.91 -9.98
C GLU A 321 15.90 -1.69 -9.36
N GLU A 322 15.15 -2.78 -9.17
CA GLU A 322 13.89 -2.74 -8.42
C GLU A 322 14.14 -2.29 -6.97
N VAL A 323 13.33 -1.34 -6.51
CA VAL A 323 13.50 -0.70 -5.21
C VAL A 323 12.43 -1.16 -4.24
N THR A 324 12.84 -1.58 -3.05
CA THR A 324 11.97 -1.78 -1.88
C THR A 324 11.64 -0.42 -1.25
N PRO A 325 10.41 0.10 -1.35
CA PRO A 325 10.06 1.40 -0.81
C PRO A 325 10.09 1.43 0.72
N ASP A 326 10.31 2.61 1.31
CA ASP A 326 10.12 2.84 2.74
C ASP A 326 8.69 2.44 3.14
N ALA A 327 8.60 1.65 4.19
CA ALA A 327 7.35 1.20 4.77
C ALA A 327 7.40 1.32 6.29
N ARG A 328 6.23 1.45 6.91
CA ARG A 328 6.17 1.40 8.36
C ARG A 328 6.37 -0.07 8.78
N PRO A 329 7.23 -0.36 9.78
CA PRO A 329 7.47 -1.70 10.30
C PRO A 329 6.22 -2.54 10.50
N GLU A 330 5.16 -1.95 11.05
CA GLU A 330 3.88 -2.63 11.27
C GLU A 330 3.20 -3.13 9.99
N PHE A 331 3.62 -2.73 8.80
CA PHE A 331 3.04 -3.19 7.55
C PHE A 331 4.00 -4.03 6.69
N THR A 332 5.22 -4.28 7.17
CA THR A 332 6.22 -5.12 6.49
C THR A 332 6.17 -6.55 7.01
N ASP A 333 6.59 -7.52 6.19
CA ASP A 333 6.57 -8.93 6.59
C ASP A 333 7.62 -9.26 7.65
N ASP A 334 8.73 -8.52 7.69
CA ASP A 334 9.88 -8.72 8.59
C ASP A 334 9.97 -7.71 9.74
N GLY A 335 9.01 -6.78 9.83
CA GLY A 335 9.04 -5.72 10.85
C GLY A 335 10.13 -4.67 10.62
N THR A 336 10.72 -4.60 9.42
CA THR A 336 11.74 -3.60 9.09
C THR A 336 11.11 -2.33 8.51
N SER A 337 11.87 -1.24 8.39
CA SER A 337 11.37 0.01 7.80
C SER A 337 11.25 -0.03 6.26
N ARG A 338 11.33 -1.21 5.63
CA ARG A 338 11.33 -1.38 4.19
C ARG A 338 10.43 -2.52 3.75
N ASP A 339 9.68 -2.27 2.69
CA ASP A 339 8.86 -3.29 2.07
C ASP A 339 9.74 -4.20 1.21
N THR A 340 10.23 -5.30 1.78
CA THR A 340 11.03 -6.32 1.07
C THR A 340 10.22 -7.12 0.06
N ARG A 341 8.90 -6.87 -0.01
CA ARG A 341 8.00 -7.49 -0.98
C ARG A 341 8.26 -6.95 -2.39
N ARG A 342 8.31 -7.87 -3.36
CA ARG A 342 8.35 -7.57 -4.79
C ARG A 342 7.11 -6.79 -5.20
N GLY A 343 7.30 -5.70 -5.95
CA GLY A 343 6.20 -4.82 -6.32
C GLY A 343 5.22 -5.54 -7.27
N PRO A 344 3.90 -5.31 -7.16
CA PRO A 344 2.92 -5.83 -8.13
C PRO A 344 2.99 -5.14 -9.52
N LYS A 345 3.93 -4.19 -9.72
CA LYS A 345 4.17 -3.56 -11.02
C LYS A 345 5.14 -4.40 -11.84
N GLN A 346 4.63 -5.51 -12.38
CA GLN A 346 5.05 -6.16 -13.63
C GLN A 346 6.44 -5.77 -14.16
N ARG A 347 7.50 -6.17 -13.46
CA ARG A 347 8.81 -6.33 -14.06
C ARG A 347 9.29 -7.71 -13.68
N GLU A 348 9.83 -8.43 -14.65
CA GLU A 348 10.44 -9.73 -14.37
C GLU A 348 11.57 -9.54 -13.37
N ALA A 349 11.79 -10.54 -12.51
CA ALA A 349 12.79 -10.45 -11.47
C ALA A 349 14.18 -10.13 -12.07
N GLY A 350 14.80 -9.05 -11.60
CA GLY A 350 16.13 -8.63 -12.06
C GLY A 350 16.17 -7.67 -13.25
N GLU A 351 15.03 -7.12 -13.70
CA GLU A 351 15.03 -6.11 -14.75
C GLU A 351 15.68 -4.80 -14.28
N VAL A 352 16.89 -4.55 -14.77
CA VAL A 352 17.66 -3.33 -14.55
C VAL A 352 17.41 -2.38 -15.71
N ARG A 353 17.03 -1.12 -15.43
CA ARG A 353 16.92 -0.10 -16.47
C ARG A 353 18.16 0.80 -16.51
N PRO A 354 18.85 0.92 -17.66
CA PRO A 354 19.93 1.89 -17.80
C PRO A 354 19.36 3.31 -17.93
N VAL A 355 20.01 4.26 -17.27
CA VAL A 355 19.69 5.69 -17.30
C VAL A 355 20.95 6.45 -17.64
N PRO A 356 20.89 7.43 -18.56
CA PRO A 356 22.03 8.27 -18.83
C PRO A 356 22.38 9.08 -17.58
N CYS A 357 23.66 9.07 -17.22
CA CYS A 357 24.23 9.93 -16.19
C CYS A 357 24.87 11.13 -16.87
N ASP A 358 24.21 12.28 -16.76
CA ASP A 358 24.72 13.56 -17.29
C ASP A 358 26.13 13.86 -16.73
N PRO A 359 27.04 14.46 -17.52
CA PRO A 359 28.36 14.89 -17.06
C PRO A 359 28.38 15.63 -15.72
N ALA A 360 27.41 16.52 -15.46
CA ALA A 360 27.31 17.24 -14.20
C ALA A 360 26.95 16.30 -13.04
N LEU A 361 26.09 15.30 -13.28
CA LEU A 361 25.79 14.26 -12.29
C LEU A 361 26.98 13.33 -12.07
N THR A 362 27.71 12.97 -13.12
CA THR A 362 28.94 12.17 -13.02
C THR A 362 29.95 12.87 -12.10
N ALA A 363 30.12 14.18 -12.23
CA ALA A 363 30.96 14.98 -11.34
C ALA A 363 30.50 14.91 -9.88
N LEU A 364 29.20 15.14 -9.62
CA LEU A 364 28.63 15.08 -8.27
C LEU A 364 28.76 13.69 -7.63
N LEU A 365 28.62 12.61 -8.42
CA LEU A 365 28.76 11.25 -7.92
C LEU A 365 30.22 10.90 -7.60
N TRP A 366 31.18 11.35 -8.42
CA TRP A 366 32.60 11.23 -8.10
C TRP A 366 32.97 11.99 -6.83
N GLU A 367 32.56 13.26 -6.72
CA GLU A 367 32.76 14.07 -5.51
C GLU A 367 32.18 13.38 -4.27
N HIS A 368 30.96 12.83 -4.37
CA HIS A 368 30.34 12.10 -3.26
C HIS A 368 31.14 10.85 -2.86
N LEU A 369 31.60 10.07 -3.84
CA LEU A 369 32.39 8.85 -3.59
C LEU A 369 33.75 9.18 -2.95
N GLU A 370 34.39 10.26 -3.36
CA GLU A 370 35.68 10.70 -2.81
C GLU A 370 35.55 11.19 -1.37
N ILE A 371 34.53 12.00 -1.07
CA ILE A 371 34.38 12.62 0.25
C ILE A 371 33.73 11.66 1.27
N PHE A 372 32.74 10.87 0.85
CA PHE A 372 31.90 10.07 1.77
C PHE A 372 32.01 8.56 1.58
N GLY A 373 32.53 8.10 0.45
CA GLY A 373 32.60 6.68 0.12
C GLY A 373 31.23 6.02 0.04
N THR A 374 31.17 4.76 0.49
CA THR A 374 29.92 3.98 0.60
C THR A 374 29.87 3.26 1.94
N ASP A 375 28.68 2.82 2.36
CA ASP A 375 28.59 1.92 3.51
C ASP A 375 29.04 0.48 3.20
N PRO A 376 29.11 -0.44 4.20
CA PRO A 376 29.54 -1.82 3.98
C PRO A 376 28.66 -2.62 3.00
N GLN A 377 27.45 -2.15 2.70
CA GLN A 377 26.58 -2.76 1.68
C GLN A 377 26.72 -2.04 0.33
N GLY A 378 27.66 -1.11 0.19
CA GLY A 378 27.91 -0.38 -1.05
C GLY A 378 26.90 0.74 -1.33
N ARG A 379 26.03 1.12 -0.39
CA ARG A 379 25.07 2.22 -0.59
C ARG A 379 25.80 3.56 -0.64
N LEU A 380 25.41 4.40 -1.60
CA LEU A 380 25.97 5.75 -1.75
C LEU A 380 25.43 6.70 -0.68
N PHE A 381 24.10 6.84 -0.61
CA PHE A 381 23.47 7.86 0.23
C PHE A 381 23.00 7.27 1.55
N THR A 382 23.64 7.69 2.63
CA THR A 382 23.41 7.19 3.99
C THR A 382 23.15 8.33 4.95
N GLY A 383 22.49 8.04 6.07
CA GLY A 383 22.42 8.98 7.18
C GLY A 383 23.83 9.26 7.74
N VAL A 384 24.01 10.40 8.42
CA VAL A 384 25.31 10.75 9.03
C VAL A 384 25.77 9.68 10.03
N ARG A 385 24.82 9.06 10.75
CA ARG A 385 25.06 7.92 11.67
C ARG A 385 25.20 6.56 10.97
N GLY A 386 25.26 6.54 9.64
CA GLY A 386 25.19 5.32 8.84
C GLY A 386 23.75 4.81 8.67
N GLY A 387 23.63 3.74 7.89
CA GLY A 387 22.35 3.13 7.54
C GLY A 387 21.55 3.90 6.48
N PRO A 388 20.36 3.37 6.11
CA PRO A 388 19.46 3.97 5.13
C PRO A 388 19.18 5.45 5.34
N LEU A 389 19.23 6.23 4.25
CA LEU A 389 18.79 7.62 4.26
C LEU A 389 17.27 7.71 4.50
N ALA A 390 16.86 8.20 5.66
CA ALA A 390 15.45 8.31 6.02
C ALA A 390 14.73 9.42 5.24
N THR A 391 13.48 9.15 4.85
CA THR A 391 12.63 10.09 4.12
C THR A 391 12.48 11.47 4.77
N ILE A 392 12.41 11.53 6.10
CA ILE A 392 12.28 12.80 6.83
C ILE A 392 13.55 13.66 6.71
N THR A 393 14.72 13.04 6.64
CA THR A 393 16.02 13.71 6.61
C THR A 393 16.17 14.56 5.35
N TYR A 394 16.02 13.95 4.17
CA TYR A 394 16.15 14.70 2.93
C TYR A 394 14.99 15.69 2.72
N ARG A 395 13.79 15.43 3.24
CA ARG A 395 12.68 16.39 3.15
C ARG A 395 12.94 17.66 3.94
N ARG A 396 13.55 17.55 5.13
CA ARG A 396 13.94 18.71 5.93
C ARG A 396 15.03 19.53 5.25
N ALA A 397 16.08 18.85 4.75
CA ALA A 397 17.13 19.50 3.98
C ALA A 397 16.59 20.26 2.75
N TRP A 398 15.67 19.63 2.01
CA TRP A 398 15.05 20.26 0.84
C TRP A 398 14.18 21.46 1.20
N ALA A 399 13.36 21.35 2.25
CA ALA A 399 12.51 22.44 2.70
C ALA A 399 13.34 23.65 3.12
N TRP A 400 14.44 23.42 3.84
CA TRP A 400 15.39 24.47 4.22
C TRP A 400 16.08 25.08 2.99
N ALA A 401 16.64 24.26 2.10
CA ALA A 401 17.30 24.74 0.90
C ALA A 401 16.39 25.60 0.01
N ARG A 402 15.09 25.31 -0.06
CA ARG A 402 14.11 26.17 -0.75
C ARG A 402 13.96 27.54 -0.11
N GLN A 403 14.00 27.62 1.22
CA GLN A 403 13.86 28.89 1.94
C GLN A 403 15.09 29.78 1.74
N GLU A 404 16.28 29.18 1.72
CA GLU A 404 17.54 29.90 1.51
C GLU A 404 17.79 30.25 0.04
N ALA A 405 17.50 29.33 -0.87
CA ALA A 405 17.88 29.48 -2.27
C ALA A 405 16.88 30.27 -3.11
N LEU A 406 15.60 30.34 -2.75
CA LEU A 406 14.55 30.94 -3.57
C LEU A 406 14.11 32.29 -2.98
N SER A 407 13.61 33.18 -3.83
CA SER A 407 12.92 34.38 -3.34
C SER A 407 11.67 34.00 -2.55
N GLU A 408 11.19 34.90 -1.67
CA GLU A 408 9.97 34.68 -0.87
C GLU A 408 8.77 34.27 -1.75
N HIS A 409 8.60 34.95 -2.88
CA HIS A 409 7.54 34.66 -3.85
C HIS A 409 7.71 33.27 -4.50
N GLU A 410 8.93 32.89 -4.90
CA GLU A 410 9.22 31.56 -5.45
C GLU A 410 9.00 30.45 -4.39
N ALA A 411 9.43 30.68 -3.15
CA ALA A 411 9.29 29.73 -2.05
C ALA A 411 7.82 29.47 -1.68
N ALA A 412 6.97 30.51 -1.72
CA ALA A 412 5.53 30.43 -1.52
C ALA A 412 4.78 29.75 -2.69
N SER A 413 5.41 29.69 -3.86
CA SER A 413 4.83 29.08 -5.07
C SER A 413 4.95 27.54 -5.10
N ALA A 414 4.46 26.92 -6.18
CA ALA A 414 4.61 25.49 -6.43
C ALA A 414 6.04 25.08 -6.83
N LEU A 415 6.94 26.04 -7.11
CA LEU A 415 8.28 25.82 -7.62
C LEU A 415 9.10 24.90 -6.72
N ALA A 416 9.55 23.77 -7.26
CA ALA A 416 10.38 22.80 -6.55
C ALA A 416 9.84 22.38 -5.17
N ARG A 417 8.52 22.45 -4.94
CA ARG A 417 7.94 22.26 -3.59
C ARG A 417 8.31 20.93 -2.95
N ARG A 418 8.48 19.88 -3.75
CA ARG A 418 8.90 18.54 -3.32
C ARG A 418 10.20 18.15 -4.03
N PRO A 419 11.06 17.32 -3.41
CA PRO A 419 12.20 16.73 -4.11
C PRO A 419 11.81 16.02 -5.42
N TYR A 420 10.63 15.38 -5.43
CA TYR A 420 10.09 14.70 -6.62
C TYR A 420 9.87 15.64 -7.81
N ASP A 421 9.73 16.95 -7.59
CA ASP A 421 9.56 17.91 -8.67
C ASP A 421 10.87 18.10 -9.50
N LEU A 422 12.04 17.71 -8.95
CA LEU A 422 13.29 17.62 -9.72
C LEU A 422 13.22 16.56 -10.83
N ARG A 423 12.61 15.41 -10.52
CA ARG A 423 12.34 14.37 -11.52
C ARG A 423 11.37 14.88 -12.59
N HIS A 424 10.35 15.64 -12.21
CA HIS A 424 9.46 16.28 -13.19
C HIS A 424 10.23 17.25 -14.08
N THR A 425 11.14 18.03 -13.50
CA THR A 425 12.02 18.94 -14.25
C THR A 425 12.89 18.20 -15.25
N CYS A 426 13.55 17.12 -14.84
CA CYS A 426 14.41 16.29 -15.69
C CYS A 426 13.66 15.74 -16.91
N VAL A 427 12.53 15.07 -16.67
CA VAL A 427 11.74 14.44 -17.73
C VAL A 427 11.17 15.48 -18.70
N SER A 428 10.66 16.60 -18.18
CA SER A 428 10.20 17.72 -19.02
C SER A 428 11.34 18.32 -19.85
N THR A 429 12.55 18.38 -19.30
CA THR A 429 13.73 18.89 -20.02
C THR A 429 14.10 17.97 -21.18
N TRP A 430 14.16 16.64 -20.97
CA TRP A 430 14.44 15.69 -22.06
C TRP A 430 13.40 15.76 -23.19
N LEU A 431 12.11 15.85 -22.83
CA LEU A 431 11.04 15.98 -23.82
C LEU A 431 11.12 17.30 -24.61
N ASN A 432 11.40 18.42 -23.93
CA ASN A 432 11.57 19.72 -24.59
C ASN A 432 12.88 19.82 -25.38
N ALA A 433 13.88 18.98 -25.08
CA ALA A 433 15.11 18.84 -25.86
C ALA A 433 14.95 17.99 -27.13
N GLY A 434 13.81 17.33 -27.33
CA GLY A 434 13.52 16.56 -28.55
C GLY A 434 13.89 15.09 -28.46
N VAL A 435 14.21 14.61 -27.27
CA VAL A 435 14.42 13.18 -27.04
C VAL A 435 13.11 12.44 -27.27
N SER A 436 13.17 11.34 -28.03
CA SER A 436 11.99 10.53 -28.34
C SER A 436 11.26 10.08 -27.07
N GLU A 437 9.93 10.11 -27.10
CA GLU A 437 9.09 9.73 -25.96
C GLU A 437 9.35 8.30 -25.50
N THR A 438 9.64 7.38 -26.43
CA THR A 438 9.99 5.98 -26.14
C THR A 438 11.25 5.89 -25.29
N LEU A 439 12.27 6.69 -25.62
CA LEU A 439 13.54 6.69 -24.90
C LEU A 439 13.39 7.35 -23.52
N VAL A 440 12.68 8.48 -23.45
CA VAL A 440 12.34 9.13 -22.18
C VAL A 440 11.51 8.20 -21.28
N ALA A 441 10.53 7.49 -21.83
CA ALA A 441 9.71 6.53 -21.10
C ALA A 441 10.56 5.39 -20.53
N ARG A 442 11.50 4.85 -21.33
CA ARG A 442 12.47 3.83 -20.90
C ARG A 442 13.34 4.33 -19.75
N TRP A 443 13.98 5.50 -19.89
CA TRP A 443 14.85 6.07 -18.86
C TRP A 443 14.09 6.47 -17.59
N ALA A 444 12.90 7.04 -17.72
CA ALA A 444 12.06 7.37 -16.57
C ALA A 444 11.42 6.12 -15.94
N GLY A 445 11.32 4.99 -16.65
CA GLY A 445 10.57 3.83 -16.17
C GLY A 445 9.06 4.06 -16.13
N HIS A 446 8.51 4.68 -17.18
CA HIS A 446 7.08 4.84 -17.44
C HIS A 446 6.68 4.05 -18.69
N SER A 447 5.39 3.74 -18.85
CA SER A 447 4.85 3.48 -20.19
C SER A 447 4.67 4.80 -20.94
N VAL A 448 4.71 4.77 -22.27
CA VAL A 448 4.51 5.96 -23.11
C VAL A 448 3.17 6.63 -22.82
N GLY A 449 2.09 5.85 -22.64
CA GLY A 449 0.77 6.40 -22.30
C GLY A 449 0.75 7.14 -20.95
N VAL A 450 1.46 6.63 -19.94
CA VAL A 450 1.62 7.31 -18.64
C VAL A 450 2.43 8.59 -18.80
N LEU A 451 3.52 8.55 -19.59
CA LEU A 451 4.33 9.72 -19.88
C LEU A 451 3.49 10.84 -20.52
N LYS A 452 2.73 10.54 -21.57
CA LYS A 452 1.85 11.51 -22.23
C LYS A 452 0.81 12.09 -21.26
N THR A 453 0.16 11.23 -20.50
CA THR A 453 -0.88 11.64 -19.54
C THR A 453 -0.34 12.61 -18.49
N ILE A 454 0.88 12.36 -18.00
CA ILE A 454 1.49 13.15 -16.92
C ILE A 454 2.13 14.44 -17.46
N TYR A 455 2.82 14.40 -18.60
CA TYR A 455 3.69 15.48 -19.07
C TYR A 455 3.14 16.29 -20.24
N ALA A 456 1.93 16.00 -20.76
CA ALA A 456 1.34 16.72 -21.90
C ALA A 456 1.43 18.26 -21.77
N LYS A 457 1.18 18.81 -20.58
CA LYS A 457 1.21 20.26 -20.35
C LYS A 457 2.60 20.88 -20.36
N CYS A 458 3.66 20.07 -20.23
CA CYS A 458 5.04 20.56 -20.15
C CYS A 458 5.75 20.62 -21.51
N LEU A 459 5.13 20.11 -22.57
CA LEU A 459 5.63 20.20 -23.94
C LEU A 459 5.34 21.60 -24.49
N VAL A 460 6.39 22.32 -24.89
CA VAL A 460 6.30 23.69 -25.43
C VAL A 460 7.04 23.72 -26.76
N GLY A 461 6.45 24.35 -27.78
CA GLY A 461 7.09 24.50 -29.09
C GLY A 461 7.25 23.18 -29.86
N GLU A 462 6.44 22.16 -29.53
CA GLU A 462 6.49 20.85 -30.19
C GLU A 462 6.19 20.96 -31.68
N GLU A 463 5.24 21.82 -32.06
CA GLU A 463 4.87 22.07 -33.44
C GLU A 463 5.99 22.78 -34.22
N GLU A 464 6.55 23.85 -33.67
CA GLU A 464 7.67 24.59 -34.28
C GLU A 464 8.92 23.71 -34.43
N ARG A 465 9.22 22.88 -33.42
CA ARG A 465 10.35 21.95 -33.47
C ARG A 465 10.12 20.83 -34.47
N ALA A 466 8.89 20.30 -34.58
CA ALA A 466 8.55 19.33 -35.61
C ALA A 466 8.71 19.93 -37.01
N LYS A 467 8.29 21.19 -37.21
CA LYS A 467 8.52 21.93 -38.47
C LYS A 467 10.01 22.05 -38.80
N GLN A 468 10.84 22.48 -37.84
CA GLN A 468 12.30 22.57 -38.01
C GLN A 468 12.94 21.22 -38.33
N GLN A 469 12.51 20.14 -37.68
CA GLN A 469 13.01 18.79 -37.96
C GLN A 469 12.64 18.31 -39.36
N ILE A 470 11.43 18.63 -39.85
CA ILE A 470 10.99 18.33 -41.22
C ILE A 470 11.83 19.14 -42.23
N GLU A 471 12.05 20.43 -41.98
CA GLU A 471 12.89 21.28 -42.83
C GLU A 471 14.35 20.82 -42.87
N GLU A 472 14.89 20.34 -41.75
CA GLU A 472 16.25 19.80 -41.70
C GLU A 472 16.34 18.44 -42.40
N ALA A 473 15.30 17.60 -42.28
CA ALA A 473 15.22 16.35 -43.04
C ALA A 473 15.15 16.60 -44.55
N HIS A 474 14.35 17.56 -45.01
CA HIS A 474 14.29 17.97 -46.42
C HIS A 474 15.60 18.56 -46.95
N ARG A 475 16.50 19.03 -46.06
CA ARG A 475 17.84 19.51 -46.44
C ARG A 475 18.90 18.40 -46.48
N ARG A 476 18.62 17.24 -45.88
CA ARG A 476 19.53 16.08 -45.81
C ARG A 476 19.29 15.06 -46.92
N TYR A 477 18.13 15.12 -47.57
CA TYR A 477 17.80 14.45 -48.82
C TYR A 477 17.76 15.47 -49.95
#